data_AF-A0A2P5VZ44-F1
#
_entry.id   AF-A0A2P5VZ44-F1
#
_cell.length_a   1.000
_cell.length_b   1.000
_cell.length_c   1.000
_cell.angle_alpha   90.00
_cell.angle_beta   90.00
_cell.angle_gamma   90.00
#
_symmetry.space_group_name_H-M   'P 1'
#
loop_
_entity.id
_entity.type
_entity.pdbx_description
1 polymer ?
#
loop_
_entity_poly.entity_id
_entity_poly.type
_entity_poly.pdbx_seq_one_letter_code
_entity_poly.pdbx_strand_id
1 'polypeptide(L)'
;MFETQYSANRLPCLLNDDQMGELVFGNFSKVGGQCTEMNDVTIPVDQDDGSLLAKAMLECNYNSWQSILFNKDNNSVEVAHFHGLQEALDKARYGETPDYLKRIATLIEVDRGKATKFGHKNIEVLVCAAIKEMEDWRTPKDSGCNQLKKWAATLNMGKEQDFEVKFADDMLNNICLACFAYSMIFGEDGSAHKVASGRV
;
A
#
# COMPACT_ATOMS: atom_id res chain seq x y z
N MET A 1 -12.14 46.07 -0.64
CA MET A 1 -10.95 45.35 -1.13
C MET A 1 -9.98 45.26 0.04
N PHE A 2 -9.89 44.09 0.67
CA PHE A 2 -8.67 43.48 1.23
C PHE A 2 -9.12 42.15 1.86
N GLU A 3 -8.66 41.07 1.25
CA GLU A 3 -8.94 39.68 1.59
C GLU A 3 -8.19 39.28 2.86
N THR A 4 -8.87 38.56 3.76
CA THR A 4 -8.24 37.83 4.86
C THR A 4 -7.83 36.44 4.36
N GLN A 5 -6.53 36.23 4.18
CA GLN A 5 -5.97 34.92 3.86
C GLN A 5 -6.02 34.02 5.10
N TYR A 6 -6.80 32.95 5.01
CA TYR A 6 -6.71 31.80 5.90
C TYR A 6 -5.36 31.11 5.68
N SER A 7 -4.45 31.21 6.65
CA SER A 7 -3.24 30.38 6.70
C SER A 7 -3.63 28.99 7.19
N ALA A 8 -3.83 28.06 6.27
CA ALA A 8 -3.85 26.63 6.60
C ALA A 8 -2.42 26.21 6.96
N ASN A 9 -2.15 26.03 8.24
CA ASN A 9 -0.91 25.45 8.75
C ASN A 9 -0.81 23.99 8.25
N ARG A 10 -0.16 23.78 7.10
CA ARG A 10 0.33 22.45 6.73
C ARG A 10 1.58 22.15 7.55
N LEU A 11 1.52 21.09 8.34
CA LEU A 11 2.71 20.42 8.86
C LEU A 11 3.57 19.94 7.69
N PRO A 12 4.87 20.29 7.61
CA PRO A 12 5.74 19.80 6.56
C PRO A 12 6.25 18.39 6.93
N CYS A 13 5.73 17.31 6.31
CA CYS A 13 6.50 16.06 6.23
C CYS A 13 7.66 16.36 5.22
N LEU A 14 8.84 16.78 5.69
CA LEU A 14 10.05 16.94 4.87
C LEU A 14 11.00 15.76 5.18
N LEU A 15 11.22 14.88 4.21
CA LEU A 15 12.37 13.98 4.21
C LEU A 15 13.08 14.07 2.85
N ASN A 16 14.39 14.32 2.88
CA ASN A 16 15.26 14.38 1.70
C ASN A 16 15.67 12.95 1.26
N ASP A 17 15.85 12.78 -0.05
CA ASP A 17 16.04 11.50 -0.75
C ASP A 17 17.37 10.73 -0.49
N ASP A 18 18.26 11.21 0.40
CA ASP A 18 19.67 10.76 0.41
C ASP A 18 20.16 9.98 1.65
N GLN A 19 19.28 9.44 2.50
CA GLN A 19 19.71 8.53 3.58
C GLN A 19 18.90 7.23 3.62
N MET A 20 19.25 6.35 2.69
CA MET A 20 18.88 4.93 2.71
C MET A 20 19.75 4.18 3.72
N GLY A 21 19.20 3.88 4.89
CA GLY A 21 19.84 2.98 5.86
C GLY A 21 19.18 3.02 7.23
N GLU A 22 18.59 1.89 7.63
CA GLU A 22 18.13 1.57 8.99
C GLU A 22 16.75 2.13 9.41
N LEU A 23 15.72 1.27 9.29
CA LEU A 23 14.46 1.40 9.99
C LEU A 23 14.68 1.19 11.50
N VAL A 24 14.86 2.27 12.26
CA VAL A 24 14.89 2.20 13.72
C VAL A 24 13.47 2.36 14.27
N PHE A 25 12.77 1.25 14.45
CA PHE A 25 11.61 1.17 15.33
C PHE A 25 12.10 1.03 16.77
N GLY A 26 12.47 2.15 17.40
CA GLY A 26 12.95 2.18 18.79
C GLY A 26 12.58 3.47 19.49
N ASN A 27 12.02 3.36 20.69
CA ASN A 27 11.76 4.48 21.59
C ASN A 27 13.01 5.37 21.65
N PHE A 28 12.92 6.60 21.14
CA PHE A 28 14.05 7.50 21.08
C PHE A 28 14.43 7.96 22.49
N SER A 29 15.51 7.38 23.02
CA SER A 29 16.27 7.92 24.14
C SER A 29 17.75 7.95 23.77
N LYS A 30 18.20 9.20 23.59
CA LYS A 30 19.53 9.76 23.80
C LYS A 30 20.64 9.56 22.74
N VAL A 31 20.82 10.67 22.01
CA VAL A 31 22.06 11.40 21.66
C VAL A 31 23.00 10.77 20.64
N GLY A 32 23.07 11.45 19.49
CA GLY A 32 24.26 11.48 18.65
C GLY A 32 24.01 11.88 17.20
N GLY A 33 23.65 13.14 16.93
CA GLY A 33 23.78 13.74 15.59
C GLY A 33 22.50 14.30 14.95
N GLN A 34 22.18 15.56 15.28
CA GLN A 34 21.32 16.53 14.56
C GLN A 34 19.95 16.07 14.02
N CYS A 35 18.98 15.98 14.93
CA CYS A 35 17.65 16.55 14.68
C CYS A 35 17.62 17.92 15.34
N THR A 36 17.24 18.96 14.60
CA THR A 36 17.12 20.32 15.13
C THR A 36 16.14 20.32 16.30
N GLU A 37 16.63 20.80 17.43
CA GLU A 37 15.93 21.05 18.68
C GLU A 37 14.63 21.83 18.41
N MET A 38 13.47 21.19 18.57
CA MET A 38 12.22 21.91 18.80
C MET A 38 12.32 22.48 20.20
N ASN A 39 12.76 23.74 20.27
CA ASN A 39 12.77 24.52 21.50
C ASN A 39 11.43 24.40 22.21
N ASP A 40 11.50 23.93 23.46
CA ASP A 40 10.56 24.04 24.57
C ASP A 40 9.22 24.74 24.24
N VAL A 41 8.35 24.06 23.50
CA VAL A 41 6.92 24.40 23.48
C VAL A 41 6.28 23.54 24.56
N THR A 42 6.18 24.11 25.75
CA THR A 42 5.26 23.60 26.77
C THR A 42 3.84 23.77 26.24
N ILE A 43 3.31 22.73 25.58
CA ILE A 43 1.90 22.68 25.18
C ILE A 43 1.11 22.16 26.38
N PRO A 44 0.10 22.89 26.88
CA PRO A 44 -0.80 22.35 27.89
C PRO A 44 -1.50 21.13 27.28
N VAL A 45 -1.45 19.99 27.99
CA VAL A 45 -2.12 18.76 27.57
C VAL A 45 -3.63 19.00 27.64
N ASP A 46 -4.19 19.52 26.54
CA ASP A 46 -5.57 19.29 26.20
C ASP A 46 -5.64 17.98 25.42
N GLN A 47 -6.57 17.11 25.79
CA GLN A 47 -6.59 15.71 25.34
C GLN A 47 -6.85 15.57 23.82
N ASP A 48 -7.29 16.64 23.17
CA ASP A 48 -7.62 16.68 21.74
C ASP A 48 -6.37 16.84 20.85
N ASP A 49 -5.36 17.60 21.30
CA ASP A 49 -4.14 17.89 20.53
C ASP A 49 -3.22 16.65 20.45
N GLY A 50 -3.20 15.83 21.50
CA GLY A 50 -2.47 14.56 21.51
C GLY A 50 -3.02 13.54 20.51
N SER A 51 -4.33 13.55 20.28
CA SER A 51 -5.02 12.68 19.32
C SER A 51 -4.72 13.08 17.88
N LEU A 52 -4.74 14.39 17.59
CA LEU A 52 -4.40 14.93 16.28
C LEU A 52 -2.93 14.67 15.91
N LEU A 53 -2.01 14.83 16.86
CA LEU A 53 -0.60 14.52 16.67
C LEU A 53 -0.37 13.04 16.37
N ALA A 54 -0.99 12.14 17.16
CA ALA A 54 -0.88 10.70 16.94
C ALA A 54 -1.42 10.27 15.57
N LYS A 55 -2.53 10.87 15.12
CA LYS A 55 -3.10 10.63 13.79
C LYS A 55 -2.14 11.09 12.68
N ALA A 56 -1.61 12.31 12.78
CA ALA A 56 -0.68 12.85 11.80
C ALA A 56 0.61 12.01 11.70
N MET A 57 1.13 11.53 12.83
CA MET A 57 2.28 10.64 12.86
C MET A 57 1.98 9.28 12.19
N LEU A 58 0.80 8.70 12.45
CA LEU A 58 0.38 7.47 11.79
C LEU A 58 0.27 7.64 10.28
N GLU A 59 -0.25 8.78 9.81
CA GLU A 59 -0.36 9.13 8.40
C GLU A 59 1.02 9.30 7.74
N CYS A 60 1.95 10.08 8.30
CA CYS A 60 3.30 10.19 7.71
C CYS A 60 4.00 8.80 7.71
N ASN A 61 3.82 7.96 8.76
CA ASN A 61 4.40 6.61 8.82
C ASN A 61 3.84 5.69 7.72
N TYR A 62 2.53 5.68 7.51
CA TYR A 62 1.90 4.90 6.44
C TYR A 62 2.38 5.36 5.06
N ASN A 63 2.42 6.67 4.82
CA ASN A 63 2.88 7.23 3.54
C ASN A 63 4.35 6.87 3.26
N SER A 64 5.21 6.90 4.27
CA SER A 64 6.61 6.46 4.15
C SER A 64 6.72 4.96 3.88
N TRP A 65 5.93 4.14 4.56
CA TRP A 65 5.90 2.70 4.31
C TRP A 65 5.40 2.37 2.88
N GLN A 66 4.37 3.06 2.41
CA GLN A 66 3.86 2.93 1.05
C GLN A 66 4.89 3.36 0.00
N SER A 67 5.64 4.45 0.22
CA SER A 67 6.63 4.93 -0.76
C SER A 67 7.77 3.94 -0.96
N ILE A 68 8.20 3.25 0.11
CA ILE A 68 9.19 2.17 0.04
C ILE A 68 8.65 0.97 -0.74
N LEU A 69 7.37 0.63 -0.57
CA LEU A 69 6.76 -0.50 -1.25
C LEU A 69 6.56 -0.25 -2.75
N PHE A 70 6.10 0.94 -3.13
CA PHE A 70 5.66 1.23 -4.49
C PHE A 70 6.64 2.08 -5.29
N ASN A 71 7.94 2.00 -4.96
CA ASN A 71 8.96 2.70 -5.71
C ASN A 71 8.99 2.24 -7.19
N LYS A 72 9.21 3.19 -8.10
CA LYS A 72 8.90 3.12 -9.54
C LYS A 72 9.70 2.09 -10.35
N ASP A 73 10.67 1.41 -9.75
CA ASP A 73 11.58 0.50 -10.47
C ASP A 73 11.06 -0.94 -10.56
N ASN A 74 9.83 -1.21 -10.11
CA ASN A 74 9.30 -2.57 -9.96
C ASN A 74 8.04 -2.84 -10.81
N ASN A 75 8.02 -2.38 -12.06
CA ASN A 75 6.79 -2.29 -12.87
C ASN A 75 6.55 -3.46 -13.83
N SER A 76 7.42 -4.46 -13.86
CA SER A 76 7.24 -5.62 -14.77
C SER A 76 6.58 -6.78 -14.04
N VAL A 77 5.36 -7.13 -14.44
CA VAL A 77 4.68 -8.34 -13.98
C VAL A 77 4.26 -9.20 -15.17
N GLU A 78 4.89 -10.36 -15.25
CA GLU A 78 4.55 -11.41 -16.21
C GLU A 78 3.62 -12.48 -15.63
N VAL A 79 3.03 -13.29 -16.52
CA VAL A 79 2.17 -14.44 -16.18
C VAL A 79 2.83 -15.41 -15.20
N ALA A 80 4.15 -15.60 -15.32
CA ALA A 80 4.92 -16.52 -14.47
C ALA A 80 4.93 -16.12 -12.98
N HIS A 81 4.63 -14.86 -12.64
CA HIS A 81 4.55 -14.40 -11.25
C HIS A 81 3.25 -14.80 -10.54
N PHE A 82 2.28 -15.33 -11.29
CA PHE A 82 1.01 -15.81 -10.76
C PHE A 82 0.98 -17.34 -10.77
N HIS A 83 0.80 -17.93 -9.59
CA HIS A 83 0.87 -19.37 -9.44
C HIS A 83 -0.25 -20.06 -10.26
N GLY A 84 0.15 -20.99 -11.15
CA GLY A 84 -0.78 -21.77 -11.98
C GLY A 84 -1.42 -21.00 -13.14
N LEU A 85 -1.14 -19.71 -13.32
CA LEU A 85 -1.78 -18.91 -14.37
C LEU A 85 -1.39 -19.36 -15.77
N GLN A 86 -0.10 -19.67 -15.99
CA GLN A 86 0.37 -20.17 -17.29
C GLN A 86 -0.32 -21.48 -17.68
N GLU A 87 -0.39 -22.43 -16.76
CA GLU A 87 -1.06 -23.72 -16.98
C GLU A 87 -2.56 -23.53 -17.28
N ALA A 88 -3.21 -22.59 -16.61
CA ALA A 88 -4.62 -22.29 -16.85
C ALA A 88 -4.85 -21.62 -18.21
N LEU A 89 -3.92 -20.78 -18.67
CA LEU A 89 -3.95 -20.19 -20.01
C LEU A 89 -3.70 -21.22 -21.10
N ASP A 90 -2.78 -22.15 -20.90
CA ASP A 90 -2.49 -23.22 -21.85
C ASP A 90 -3.69 -24.17 -22.06
N LYS A 91 -4.54 -24.30 -21.03
CA LYS A 91 -5.81 -25.06 -21.09
C LYS A 91 -6.97 -24.25 -21.64
N ALA A 92 -6.87 -22.93 -21.63
CA ALA A 92 -7.90 -22.04 -22.17
C ALA A 92 -7.78 -21.94 -23.70
N ARG A 93 -8.86 -21.53 -24.36
CA ARG A 93 -8.80 -21.19 -25.79
C ARG A 93 -8.00 -19.89 -25.95
N TYR A 94 -7.28 -19.77 -27.07
CA TYR A 94 -6.46 -18.58 -27.33
C TYR A 94 -7.27 -17.29 -27.25
N GLY A 95 -6.82 -16.36 -26.40
CA GLY A 95 -7.48 -15.08 -26.15
C GLY A 95 -8.68 -15.14 -25.20
N GLU A 96 -9.01 -16.31 -24.65
CA GLU A 96 -10.04 -16.45 -23.61
C GLU A 96 -9.44 -16.36 -22.20
N THR A 97 -10.21 -15.75 -21.31
CA THR A 97 -9.91 -15.68 -19.89
C THR A 97 -10.14 -17.06 -19.25
N PRO A 98 -9.19 -17.59 -18.47
CA PRO A 98 -9.36 -18.88 -17.78
C PRO A 98 -10.65 -18.94 -16.94
N ASP A 99 -11.29 -20.12 -16.87
CA ASP A 99 -12.63 -20.29 -16.27
C ASP A 99 -12.74 -19.75 -14.85
N TYR A 100 -11.72 -20.00 -14.01
CA TYR A 100 -11.71 -19.55 -12.62
C TYR A 100 -11.59 -18.01 -12.47
N LEU A 101 -11.17 -17.30 -13.52
CA LEU A 101 -11.05 -15.85 -13.57
C LEU A 101 -12.24 -15.17 -14.25
N LYS A 102 -13.11 -15.91 -14.97
CA LYS A 102 -14.24 -15.34 -15.73
C LYS A 102 -15.16 -14.47 -14.87
N ARG A 103 -15.45 -14.89 -13.65
CA ARG A 103 -16.25 -14.10 -12.70
C ARG A 103 -15.62 -12.72 -12.45
N ILE A 104 -14.31 -12.66 -12.23
CA ILE A 104 -13.60 -11.42 -11.95
C ILE A 104 -13.56 -10.54 -13.20
N ALA A 105 -13.31 -11.13 -14.38
CA ALA A 105 -13.35 -10.40 -15.64
C ALA A 105 -14.71 -9.71 -15.86
N THR A 106 -15.82 -10.39 -15.56
CA THR A 106 -17.16 -9.77 -15.61
C THR A 106 -17.29 -8.59 -14.62
N LEU A 107 -16.77 -8.71 -13.39
CA LEU A 107 -16.78 -7.61 -12.42
C LEU A 107 -15.97 -6.41 -12.90
N ILE A 108 -14.83 -6.65 -13.54
CA ILE A 108 -14.00 -5.60 -14.14
C ILE A 108 -14.76 -4.87 -15.24
N GLU A 109 -15.43 -5.57 -16.15
CA GLU A 109 -16.20 -4.93 -17.22
C GLU A 109 -17.35 -4.06 -16.67
N VAL A 110 -17.99 -4.52 -15.59
CA VAL A 110 -19.03 -3.75 -14.88
C VAL A 110 -18.44 -2.50 -14.24
N ASP A 111 -17.32 -2.61 -13.51
CA ASP A 111 -16.64 -1.48 -12.87
C ASP A 111 -16.17 -0.44 -13.89
N ARG A 112 -15.62 -0.91 -15.01
CA ARG A 112 -15.14 -0.06 -16.10
C ARG A 112 -16.26 0.50 -16.97
N GLY A 113 -17.47 -0.06 -16.87
CA GLY A 113 -18.61 0.28 -17.72
C GLY A 113 -18.40 -0.04 -19.21
N LYS A 114 -17.39 -0.85 -19.55
CA LYS A 114 -17.03 -1.21 -20.93
C LYS A 114 -16.43 -2.60 -20.99
N ALA A 115 -16.79 -3.35 -22.04
CA ALA A 115 -16.21 -4.65 -22.31
C ALA A 115 -14.71 -4.54 -22.63
N THR A 116 -13.95 -5.58 -22.30
CA THR A 116 -12.53 -5.62 -22.60
C THR A 116 -12.29 -5.92 -24.08
N LYS A 117 -11.52 -5.05 -24.74
CA LYS A 117 -11.07 -5.25 -26.11
C LYS A 117 -10.05 -6.38 -26.18
N PHE A 118 -10.01 -7.09 -27.31
CA PHE A 118 -9.07 -8.20 -27.54
C PHE A 118 -7.61 -7.82 -27.27
N GLY A 119 -7.16 -6.63 -27.70
CA GLY A 119 -5.80 -6.13 -27.45
C GLY A 119 -5.45 -5.94 -25.97
N HIS A 120 -6.45 -5.90 -25.08
CA HIS A 120 -6.26 -5.75 -23.64
C HIS A 120 -6.52 -7.07 -22.89
N LYS A 121 -6.63 -8.22 -23.57
CA LYS A 121 -6.90 -9.50 -22.86
C LYS A 121 -5.73 -9.96 -22.00
N ASN A 122 -4.49 -9.74 -22.42
CA ASN A 122 -3.32 -10.06 -21.61
C ASN A 122 -3.31 -9.26 -20.29
N ILE A 123 -3.62 -7.96 -20.36
CA ILE A 123 -3.69 -7.13 -19.15
C ILE A 123 -4.89 -7.50 -18.27
N GLU A 124 -6.06 -7.78 -18.86
CA GLU A 124 -7.22 -8.26 -18.09
C GLU A 124 -6.90 -9.52 -17.30
N VAL A 125 -6.25 -10.51 -17.93
CA VAL A 125 -5.91 -11.77 -17.28
C VAL A 125 -4.99 -11.54 -16.07
N LEU A 126 -3.98 -10.68 -16.22
CA LEU A 126 -3.06 -10.34 -15.12
C LEU A 126 -3.77 -9.61 -13.99
N VAL A 127 -4.61 -8.62 -14.31
CA VAL A 127 -5.43 -7.91 -13.32
C VAL A 127 -6.41 -8.85 -12.62
N CYS A 128 -7.04 -9.76 -13.35
CA CYS A 128 -7.91 -10.79 -12.76
C CYS A 128 -7.15 -11.71 -11.81
N ALA A 129 -5.93 -12.13 -12.19
CA ALA A 129 -5.09 -12.97 -11.34
C ALA A 129 -4.67 -12.25 -10.05
N ALA A 130 -4.29 -10.97 -10.14
CA ALA A 130 -3.99 -10.15 -8.96
C ALA A 130 -5.21 -10.00 -8.04
N ILE A 131 -6.38 -9.67 -8.58
CA ILE A 131 -7.63 -9.59 -7.81
C ILE A 131 -7.95 -10.94 -7.18
N LYS A 132 -7.75 -12.04 -7.89
CA LYS A 132 -8.02 -13.37 -7.35
C LYS A 132 -7.12 -13.70 -6.15
N GLU A 133 -5.83 -13.44 -6.27
CA GLU A 133 -4.90 -13.61 -5.15
C GLU A 133 -5.25 -12.68 -3.97
N MET A 134 -5.66 -11.43 -4.24
CA MET A 134 -6.14 -10.51 -3.20
C MET A 134 -7.42 -11.04 -2.51
N GLU A 135 -8.40 -11.59 -3.25
CA GLU A 135 -9.59 -12.24 -2.69
C GLU A 135 -9.21 -13.46 -1.81
N ASP A 136 -8.20 -14.22 -2.21
CA ASP A 136 -7.74 -15.43 -1.50
C ASP A 136 -6.84 -15.09 -0.29
N TRP A 137 -6.31 -13.87 -0.22
CA TRP A 137 -5.45 -13.39 0.86
C TRP A 137 -6.25 -13.01 2.12
N ARG A 138 -6.72 -14.03 2.85
CA ARG A 138 -7.59 -13.84 4.02
C ARG A 138 -6.88 -13.32 5.28
N THR A 139 -5.58 -13.57 5.43
CA THR A 139 -4.81 -13.15 6.61
C THR A 139 -3.34 -13.05 6.23
N PRO A 140 -2.67 -11.91 6.43
CA PRO A 140 -1.23 -11.79 6.23
C PRO A 140 -0.49 -12.83 7.09
N LYS A 141 0.36 -13.64 6.46
CA LYS A 141 1.24 -14.61 7.15
C LYS A 141 2.64 -14.04 7.40
N ASP A 142 2.93 -12.92 6.76
CA ASP A 142 4.13 -12.10 6.83
C ASP A 142 3.73 -10.65 6.51
N SER A 143 4.70 -9.75 6.36
CA SER A 143 4.46 -8.35 5.98
C SER A 143 3.74 -8.18 4.63
N GLY A 144 3.66 -9.22 3.80
CA GLY A 144 2.97 -9.21 2.50
C GLY A 144 3.70 -8.39 1.43
N CYS A 145 4.87 -7.82 1.73
CA CYS A 145 5.54 -6.82 0.90
C CYS A 145 5.72 -7.26 -0.56
N ASN A 146 6.13 -8.50 -0.81
CA ASN A 146 6.33 -9.01 -2.17
C ASN A 146 5.01 -9.15 -2.94
N GLN A 147 3.92 -9.57 -2.27
CA GLN A 147 2.61 -9.68 -2.90
C GLN A 147 2.01 -8.31 -3.18
N LEU A 148 2.09 -7.39 -2.20
CA LEU A 148 1.67 -5.99 -2.37
C LEU A 148 2.37 -5.32 -3.55
N LYS A 149 3.70 -5.49 -3.65
CA LYS A 149 4.51 -5.01 -4.78
C LYS A 149 4.01 -5.58 -6.11
N LYS A 150 3.80 -6.90 -6.19
CA LYS A 150 3.31 -7.57 -7.40
C LYS A 150 1.93 -7.06 -7.81
N TRP A 151 0.99 -6.96 -6.88
CA TRP A 151 -0.37 -6.50 -7.19
C TRP A 151 -0.38 -5.03 -7.59
N ALA A 152 0.34 -4.16 -6.90
CA ALA A 152 0.45 -2.75 -7.27
C ALA A 152 1.07 -2.56 -8.65
N ALA A 153 2.15 -3.28 -8.96
CA ALA A 153 2.78 -3.25 -10.27
C ALA A 153 1.81 -3.72 -11.37
N THR A 154 1.02 -4.76 -11.09
CA THR A 154 -0.01 -5.26 -12.01
C THR A 154 -1.10 -4.23 -12.28
N LEU A 155 -1.62 -3.57 -11.24
CA LEU A 155 -2.66 -2.55 -11.39
C LEU A 155 -2.12 -1.29 -12.08
N ASN A 156 -0.88 -0.88 -11.79
CA ASN A 156 -0.23 0.25 -12.45
C ASN A 156 -0.01 0.00 -13.94
N MET A 157 0.45 -1.19 -14.32
CA MET A 157 0.51 -1.61 -15.72
C MET A 157 -0.87 -1.56 -16.40
N GLY A 158 -1.94 -1.85 -15.65
CA GLY A 158 -3.32 -1.67 -16.11
C GLY A 158 -3.63 -0.20 -16.42
N LYS A 159 -3.31 0.71 -15.50
CA LYS A 159 -3.52 2.16 -15.65
C LYS A 159 -2.76 2.74 -16.83
N GLU A 160 -1.51 2.32 -17.05
CA GLU A 160 -0.69 2.72 -18.20
C GLU A 160 -1.33 2.37 -19.56
N GLN A 161 -2.25 1.39 -19.58
CA GLN A 161 -2.94 0.89 -20.77
C GLN A 161 -4.45 1.25 -20.81
N ASP A 162 -4.90 2.27 -20.05
CA ASP A 162 -6.32 2.65 -19.92
C ASP A 162 -7.22 1.46 -19.43
N PHE A 163 -6.64 0.63 -18.57
CA PHE A 163 -7.26 -0.52 -17.92
C PHE A 163 -7.31 -0.34 -16.39
N GLU A 164 -7.71 0.86 -15.95
CA GLU A 164 -7.96 1.12 -14.53
C GLU A 164 -9.18 0.33 -14.02
N VAL A 165 -9.09 -0.20 -12.80
CA VAL A 165 -10.13 -0.97 -12.12
C VAL A 165 -10.23 -0.46 -10.68
N LYS A 166 -11.25 0.35 -10.39
CA LYS A 166 -11.33 1.14 -9.15
C LYS A 166 -11.47 0.25 -7.92
N PHE A 167 -12.35 -0.74 -7.99
CA PHE A 167 -12.54 -1.65 -6.85
C PHE A 167 -11.27 -2.45 -6.52
N ALA A 168 -10.40 -2.69 -7.50
CA ALA A 168 -9.13 -3.39 -7.28
C ALA A 168 -8.13 -2.51 -6.54
N ASP A 169 -8.09 -1.20 -6.85
CA ASP A 169 -7.30 -0.23 -6.10
C ASP A 169 -7.78 -0.11 -4.65
N ASP A 170 -9.10 -0.06 -4.43
CA ASP A 170 -9.68 -0.03 -3.08
C ASP A 170 -9.34 -1.30 -2.29
N MET A 171 -9.40 -2.47 -2.94
CA MET A 171 -9.02 -3.75 -2.34
C MET A 171 -7.55 -3.75 -1.94
N LEU A 172 -6.66 -3.34 -2.84
CA LEU A 172 -5.22 -3.26 -2.56
C LEU A 172 -4.94 -2.30 -1.39
N ASN A 173 -5.56 -1.12 -1.36
CA ASN A 173 -5.37 -0.15 -0.28
C ASN A 173 -5.83 -0.71 1.09
N ASN A 174 -6.94 -1.45 1.13
CA ASN A 174 -7.39 -2.10 2.35
C ASN A 174 -6.40 -3.18 2.83
N ILE A 175 -5.82 -3.96 1.92
CA ILE A 175 -4.81 -4.96 2.26
C ILE A 175 -3.51 -4.28 2.74
N CYS A 176 -3.09 -3.18 2.11
CA CYS A 176 -1.96 -2.37 2.55
C CYS A 176 -2.13 -1.88 4.00
N LEU A 177 -3.31 -1.35 4.34
CA LEU A 177 -3.61 -0.92 5.71
C LEU A 177 -3.53 -2.10 6.71
N ALA A 178 -4.03 -3.27 6.32
CA ALA A 178 -3.97 -4.47 7.15
C ALA A 178 -2.51 -4.95 7.36
N CYS A 179 -1.69 -4.96 6.31
CA CYS A 179 -0.28 -5.30 6.38
C CYS A 179 0.53 -4.30 7.20
N PHE A 180 0.25 -3.00 7.07
CA PHE A 180 0.87 -1.96 7.89
C PHE A 180 0.48 -2.08 9.36
N ALA A 181 -0.79 -2.34 9.66
CA ALA A 181 -1.22 -2.61 11.03
C ALA A 181 -0.52 -3.86 11.60
N TYR A 182 -0.33 -4.91 10.78
CA TYR A 182 0.41 -6.11 11.17
C TYR A 182 1.88 -5.81 11.49
N SER A 183 2.58 -5.04 10.65
CA SER A 183 3.99 -4.71 10.87
C SER A 183 4.20 -3.87 12.13
N MET A 184 3.26 -2.98 12.45
CA MET A 184 3.27 -2.22 13.71
C MET A 184 3.13 -3.09 14.96
N ILE A 185 2.46 -4.24 14.86
CA ILE A 185 2.21 -5.14 16.01
C ILE A 185 3.34 -6.18 16.16
N PHE A 186 3.85 -6.73 15.06
CA PHE A 186 4.73 -7.90 15.06
C PHE A 186 6.15 -7.64 14.55
N GLY A 187 6.55 -6.39 14.28
CA GLY A 187 7.86 -6.11 13.69
C GLY A 187 8.03 -6.75 12.31
N GLU A 188 9.12 -6.44 11.60
CA GLU A 188 9.41 -7.05 10.29
C GLU A 188 9.78 -8.54 10.38
N ASP A 189 10.20 -9.01 11.55
CA ASP A 189 10.63 -10.39 11.83
C ASP A 189 9.54 -11.30 12.42
N GLY A 190 8.32 -10.77 12.62
CA GLY A 190 7.20 -11.51 13.22
C GLY A 190 7.25 -11.60 14.75
N SER A 191 8.16 -10.88 15.42
CA SER A 191 8.21 -10.78 16.88
C SER A 191 7.22 -9.72 17.42
N ALA A 192 6.30 -10.12 18.29
CA ALA A 192 5.37 -9.17 18.90
C ALA A 192 6.11 -8.02 19.63
N HIS A 193 5.82 -6.77 19.27
CA HIS A 193 6.27 -5.63 20.04
C HIS A 193 5.65 -5.72 21.44
N LYS A 194 6.49 -5.85 22.47
CA LYS A 194 6.04 -5.78 23.86
C LYS A 194 5.50 -4.38 24.12
N VAL A 195 4.19 -4.22 24.07
CA VAL A 195 3.50 -3.06 24.63
C VAL A 195 3.75 -3.09 26.14
N ALA A 196 4.66 -2.24 26.61
CA ALA A 196 4.91 -2.07 28.02
C ALA A 196 3.65 -1.50 28.68
N SER A 197 2.86 -2.38 29.31
CA SER A 197 1.73 -1.96 30.16
C SER A 197 2.31 -1.34 31.43
N GLY A 198 2.51 -0.02 31.40
CA GLY A 198 2.80 0.77 32.59
C GLY A 198 1.54 0.91 33.43
N ARG A 199 1.33 0.01 34.38
CA ARG A 199 0.51 0.29 35.57
C ARG A 199 1.46 0.52 36.75
N VAL A 200 1.43 1.74 37.28
CA VAL A 200 1.84 2.05 38.65
C VAL A 200 0.57 2.20 39.47
#